data_AF-A0A1H9T8R1-F1
#
_entry.id   AF-A0A1H9T8R1-F1
#
_cell.length_a   1.000
_cell.length_b   1.000
_cell.length_c   1.000
_cell.angle_alpha   90.00
_cell.angle_beta   90.00
_cell.angle_gamma   90.00
#
_symmetry.space_group_name_H-M   'P 1'
#
loop_
_entity.id
_entity.type
_entity.pdbx_description
1 polymer ?
#
loop_
_entity_poly.entity_id
_entity_poly.type
_entity_poly.pdbx_seq_one_letter_code
_entity_poly.pdbx_strand_id
1 'polypeptide(L)' 'MGFKTKAIIALSYDTNIQIMNVKRTFGTVLTILGIIGLIYAGYGFVNHSQNTRGLMVYGIIGLIFFVSGIGLVKNTKDES' A
#
# COMPACT_ATOMS: atom_id res chain seq x y z
N MET A 1 13.22 39.38 -8.78
CA MET A 1 12.32 38.25 -9.14
C MET A 1 10.92 38.61 -8.67
N GLY A 2 9.92 38.62 -9.57
CA GLY A 2 8.58 39.14 -9.27
C GLY A 2 7.68 38.17 -8.50
N PHE A 3 6.71 38.70 -7.74
CA PHE A 3 5.74 37.95 -6.93
C PHE A 3 4.98 36.87 -7.74
N LYS A 4 4.59 37.19 -8.99
CA LYS A 4 3.98 36.23 -9.93
C LYS A 4 4.87 35.00 -10.17
N THR A 5 6.17 35.19 -10.32
CA THR A 5 7.12 34.09 -10.56
C THR A 5 7.23 33.18 -9.33
N LYS A 6 7.25 33.76 -8.13
CA LYS A 6 7.31 33.00 -6.87
C LYS A 6 6.03 32.19 -6.63
N ALA A 7 4.86 32.75 -6.95
CA ALA A 7 3.57 32.07 -6.80
C ALA A 7 3.42 30.88 -7.77
N ILE A 8 3.86 31.01 -9.01
CA ILE A 8 3.83 29.93 -10.01
C ILE A 8 4.73 28.76 -9.58
N ILE A 9 5.92 29.05 -9.03
CA ILE A 9 6.84 28.02 -8.56
C ILE A 9 6.25 27.28 -7.34
N ALA A 10 5.60 27.98 -6.41
CA ALA A 10 4.97 27.37 -5.24
C ALA A 10 3.79 26.45 -5.61
N LEU A 11 2.92 26.89 -6.53
CA LEU A 11 1.79 26.09 -7.03
C LEU A 11 2.26 24.86 -7.83
N SER A 12 3.34 25.00 -8.59
CA SER A 12 3.96 23.88 -9.32
C SER A 12 4.58 22.86 -8.36
N TYR A 13 5.21 23.30 -7.26
CA TYR A 13 5.78 22.41 -6.25
C TYR A 13 4.69 21.61 -5.51
N ASP A 14 3.58 22.27 -5.15
CA ASP A 14 2.42 21.63 -4.51
C ASP A 14 1.77 20.54 -5.38
N THR A 15 1.63 20.79 -6.69
CA THR A 15 1.09 19.81 -7.64
C THR A 15 2.06 18.67 -7.97
N ASN A 16 3.38 18.93 -8.00
CA ASN A 16 4.40 17.90 -8.30
C ASN A 16 4.70 16.96 -7.12
N ILE A 17 4.37 17.32 -5.87
CA ILE A 17 4.56 16.45 -4.71
C ILE A 17 3.58 15.25 -4.71
N GLN A 18 2.49 15.29 -5.49
CA GLN A 18 1.42 14.28 -5.43
C GLN A 18 1.41 13.26 -6.59
N ILE A 19 2.23 13.40 -7.63
CA ILE A 19 2.33 12.37 -8.68
C ILE A 19 3.31 11.29 -8.21
N MET A 20 2.83 10.46 -7.28
CA MET A 20 3.57 9.32 -6.78
C MET A 20 3.75 8.30 -7.90
N ASN A 21 4.92 7.67 -7.99
CA ASN A 21 5.14 6.52 -8.86
C ASN A 21 4.09 5.44 -8.53
N VAL A 22 3.19 5.16 -9.47
CA VAL A 22 2.06 4.24 -9.30
C VAL A 22 2.53 2.90 -8.73
N LYS A 23 3.72 2.43 -9.13
CA LYS A 23 4.32 1.19 -8.63
C LYS A 23 4.57 1.20 -7.12
N ARG A 24 4.98 2.34 -6.54
CA ARG A 24 5.24 2.47 -5.09
C ARG A 24 3.95 2.59 -4.29
N THR A 25 3.00 3.40 -4.76
CA THR A 25 1.71 3.59 -4.07
C THR A 25 0.88 2.32 -4.08
N PHE A 26 0.82 1.59 -5.21
CA PHE A 26 0.12 0.30 -5.26
C PHE A 26 0.75 -0.73 -4.33
N GLY A 27 2.09 -0.80 -4.29
CA GLY A 27 2.79 -1.71 -3.40
C GLY A 27 2.50 -1.42 -1.92
N THR A 28 2.51 -0.15 -1.52
CA THR A 28 2.17 0.26 -0.14
C THR A 28 0.73 -0.08 0.22
N VAL A 29 -0.23 0.24 -0.64
CA VAL A 29 -1.66 -0.08 -0.41
C VAL A 29 -1.86 -1.60 -0.31
N LEU A 30 -1.25 -2.37 -1.21
CA LEU A 30 -1.37 -3.83 -1.21
C LEU A 30 -0.77 -4.46 0.05
N THR A 31 0.34 -3.91 0.55
CA THR A 31 0.98 -4.37 1.80
C THR A 31 0.06 -4.12 3.00
N ILE A 32 -0.54 -2.94 3.09
CA ILE A 32 -1.49 -2.61 4.18
C ILE A 32 -2.70 -3.54 4.14
N LEU A 33 -3.26 -3.80 2.95
CA LEU A 33 -4.36 -4.76 2.77
C LEU A 33 -3.96 -6.18 3.21
N GLY A 34 -2.75 -6.62 2.85
CA GLY A 34 -2.23 -7.92 3.29
C GLY A 34 -2.14 -8.05 4.82
N ILE A 35 -1.64 -7.00 5.50
CA ILE A 35 -1.57 -6.95 6.97
C ILE A 35 -2.97 -7.06 7.59
N ILE A 36 -3.95 -6.29 7.09
CA ILE A 36 -5.33 -6.35 7.58
C ILE A 36 -5.92 -7.75 7.40
N GLY A 37 -5.69 -8.39 6.25
CA GLY A 37 -6.15 -9.76 5.99
C GLY A 37 -5.55 -10.80 6.93
N LEU A 38 -4.24 -10.69 7.22
CA LEU A 38 -3.56 -11.57 8.19
C LEU A 38 -4.07 -11.36 9.62
N ILE A 39 -4.29 -10.10 10.02
CA ILE A 39 -4.86 -9.78 11.34
C ILE A 39 -6.28 -10.34 11.45
N TYR A 40 -7.11 -10.21 10.41
CA TYR A 40 -8.47 -10.75 10.39
C TYR A 40 -8.49 -12.28 10.52
N ALA A 41 -7.61 -12.98 9.79
CA ALA A 41 -7.46 -14.42 9.90
C ALA A 41 -7.04 -14.85 11.31
N GLY A 42 -6.06 -14.16 11.91
CA GLY A 42 -5.60 -14.43 13.28
C GLY A 42 -6.68 -14.16 14.33
N TYR A 43 -7.36 -13.02 14.21
CA TYR A 43 -8.46 -12.65 15.11
C TYR A 43 -9.62 -13.66 15.03
N GLY A 44 -10.05 -14.03 13.83
CA GLY A 44 -11.13 -15.01 13.66
C GLY A 44 -10.75 -16.41 14.13
N PHE A 45 -9.47 -16.80 14.00
CA PHE A 45 -8.96 -18.06 14.51
C PHE A 45 -8.99 -18.11 16.04
N VAL A 46 -8.52 -17.06 16.72
CA VAL A 46 -8.54 -16.97 18.19
C VAL A 46 -9.98 -17.00 18.73
N ASN A 47 -10.89 -16.26 18.11
CA ASN A 47 -12.27 -16.14 18.59
C ASN A 47 -13.17 -17.34 18.26
N HIS A 48 -12.66 -18.37 17.56
CA HIS A 48 -13.44 -19.55 17.13
C HIS A 48 -14.75 -19.18 16.40
N SER A 49 -14.84 -17.96 15.85
CA SER A 49 -16.11 -17.40 15.37
C SER A 49 -16.42 -17.80 13.94
N GLN A 50 -15.40 -18.16 13.15
CA GLN A 50 -15.50 -18.47 11.73
C GLN A 50 -15.04 -19.90 11.43
N ASN A 51 -15.59 -20.49 10.38
CA ASN A 51 -15.13 -21.78 9.85
C ASN A 51 -13.62 -21.74 9.58
N THR A 52 -12.86 -22.65 10.18
CA THR A 52 -11.39 -22.75 10.07
C THR A 52 -10.92 -22.77 8.61
N ARG A 53 -11.70 -23.37 7.70
CA ARG A 53 -11.41 -23.38 6.26
C ARG A 53 -11.44 -21.98 5.65
N GLY A 54 -12.41 -21.15 6.05
CA GLY A 54 -12.50 -19.76 5.59
C GLY A 54 -11.36 -18.89 6.13
N LEU A 55 -10.99 -19.08 7.39
CA LEU A 55 -9.86 -18.37 8.01
C LEU A 55 -8.53 -18.72 7.34
N MET A 56 -8.33 -19.99 6.97
CA MET A 56 -7.17 -20.43 6.21
C MET A 56 -7.09 -19.73 4.84
N VAL A 57 -8.22 -19.59 4.14
CA VAL A 57 -8.29 -18.85 2.87
C VAL A 57 -7.93 -17.38 3.07
N TYR A 58 -8.50 -16.71 4.09
CA TYR A 58 -8.16 -15.32 4.39
C TYR A 58 -6.69 -15.13 4.76
N GLY A 59 -6.11 -16.08 5.51
CA GLY A 59 -4.69 -16.06 5.86
C GLY A 59 -3.77 -16.21 4.65
N ILE A 60 -4.08 -17.15 3.75
CA ILE A 60 -3.29 -17.36 2.53
C ILE A 60 -3.38 -16.14 1.60
N ILE A 61 -4.58 -15.60 1.38
CA ILE A 61 -4.77 -14.40 0.55
C ILE A 61 -4.02 -13.21 1.16
N GLY A 62 -4.16 -12.98 2.47
CA GLY A 62 -3.45 -11.93 3.18
C GLY A 62 -1.93 -12.05 3.05
N LEU A 63 -1.41 -13.28 3.16
CA LEU A 63 0.02 -13.56 2.98
C LEU A 63 0.48 -13.27 1.55
N ILE A 64 -0.27 -13.71 0.53
CA ILE A 64 0.05 -13.44 -0.88
C ILE A 64 0.10 -11.93 -1.12
N PHE A 65 -0.93 -11.19 -0.67
CA PHE A 65 -1.00 -9.74 -0.85
C PHE A 65 0.14 -9.01 -0.13
N PHE A 66 0.49 -9.45 1.08
CA PHE A 66 1.62 -8.89 1.82
C PHE A 66 2.96 -9.08 1.10
N VAL A 67 3.25 -10.31 0.66
CA VAL A 67 4.50 -10.64 -0.05
C VAL A 67 4.57 -9.92 -1.41
N SER A 68 3.47 -9.90 -2.16
CA SER A 68 3.38 -9.15 -3.42
C SER A 68 3.54 -7.65 -3.23
N GLY A 69 2.94 -7.07 -2.18
CA GLY A 69 3.05 -5.65 -1.85
C GLY A 69 4.49 -5.24 -1.55
N ILE A 70 5.19 -5.99 -0.70
CA ILE A 70 6.62 -5.78 -0.42
C ILE A 70 7.45 -5.93 -1.70
N GLY A 71 7.15 -6.92 -2.53
CA GLY A 71 7.82 -7.12 -3.82
C GLY A 71 7.72 -5.91 -4.74
N LEU A 72 6.55 -5.29 -4.83
CA LEU A 72 6.32 -4.08 -5.62
C LEU A 72 7.08 -2.88 -5.04
N VAL A 73 7.01 -2.64 -3.73
CA VAL A 73 7.72 -1.53 -3.06
C VAL A 73 9.24 -1.68 -3.20
N LYS A 74 9.76 -2.91 -3.07
CA LYS A 74 11.21 -3.19 -3.10
C LYS A 74 11.79 -3.12 -4.52
N ASN A 75 11.01 -3.42 -5.54
CA ASN A 75 11.46 -3.38 -6.94
C ASN A 75 11.23 -2.02 -7.62
N THR A 76 10.66 -1.03 -6.93
CA THR A 76 10.67 0.35 -7.44
C THR A 76 12.07 0.92 -7.30
N LYS A 77 12.92 0.71 -8.31
CA LYS A 77 13.94 1.71 -8.63
C LYS A 77 13.18 2.88 -9.23
N ASP A 78 13.35 4.07 -8.65
CA ASP A 78 12.92 5.29 -9.33
C ASP A 78 13.72 5.34 -10.64
N GLU A 79 13.06 4.94 -11.74
CA GLU A 79 13.55 5.17 -13.09
C GLU A 79 13.40 6.68 -13.31
N SER A 80 14.46 7.42 -12.96
CA SER A 80 14.66 8.82 -13.34
C SER A 80 14.86 8.94 -14.85
#